data_AF-A0A087CGG9-F1
#
_entry.id   AF-A0A087CGG9-F1
#
_cell.length_a   1.000
_cell.length_b   1.000
_cell.length_c   1.000
_cell.angle_alpha   90.00
_cell.angle_beta   90.00
_cell.angle_gamma   90.00
#
_symmetry.space_group_name_H-M   'P 1'
#
loop_
_entity.id
_entity.type
_entity.pdbx_description
1 polymer ?
#
loop_
_entity_poly.entity_id
_entity_poly.type
_entity_poly.pdbx_seq_one_letter_code
_entity_poly.pdbx_strand_id
1 'polypeptide(L)'
;MHQYEAESTKRWSGIVTAFDGFVLLSPQYNWGYPAVLKNALDTLYAEWRGKPVSMVTYGGHGGFQAALALGLVVRGLHMRPLATNPQITISEQATDERGQLIDADALLEPYRPSFLALGKEFLSSGKD
;
A
#
# COMPACT_ATOMS: atom_id res chain seq x y z
N MET A 1 2.33 -1.44 -25.74
CA MET A 1 3.59 -0.78 -25.33
C MET A 1 4.03 -1.46 -24.03
N HIS A 2 4.95 -2.43 -24.12
CA HIS A 2 5.56 -3.19 -23.00
C HIS A 2 7.01 -3.59 -23.39
N GLN A 3 7.79 -2.62 -23.86
CA GLN A 3 9.19 -2.87 -24.25
C GLN A 3 10.09 -2.38 -23.13
N TYR A 4 10.27 -3.24 -22.12
CA TYR A 4 11.27 -3.01 -21.07
C TYR A 4 12.59 -3.64 -21.48
N GLU A 5 13.67 -2.90 -21.38
CA GLU A 5 15.01 -3.40 -21.70
C GLU A 5 15.67 -4.07 -20.49
N ALA A 6 15.56 -3.44 -19.31
CA ALA A 6 16.18 -3.94 -18.09
C ALA A 6 15.51 -5.22 -17.56
N GLU A 7 16.32 -6.23 -17.26
CA GLU A 7 15.85 -7.50 -16.69
C GLU A 7 15.15 -7.33 -15.34
N SER A 8 15.58 -6.37 -14.52
CA SER A 8 14.90 -6.01 -13.28
C SER A 8 13.47 -5.53 -13.52
N THR A 9 13.26 -4.69 -14.52
CA THR A 9 11.95 -4.17 -14.90
C THR A 9 11.05 -5.25 -15.47
N LYS A 10 11.58 -6.15 -16.31
CA LYS A 10 10.82 -7.31 -16.82
C LYS A 10 10.36 -8.22 -15.68
N ARG A 11 11.25 -8.53 -14.73
CA ARG A 11 10.89 -9.32 -13.53
C ARG A 11 9.82 -8.62 -12.71
N TRP A 12 9.96 -7.31 -12.50
CA TRP A 12 8.97 -6.52 -11.76
C TRP A 12 7.60 -6.50 -12.47
N SER A 13 7.58 -6.28 -13.78
CA SER A 13 6.37 -6.38 -14.61
C SER A 13 5.69 -7.74 -14.48
N GLY A 14 6.47 -8.84 -14.54
CA GLY A 14 5.96 -10.19 -14.36
C GLY A 14 5.33 -10.43 -12.98
N ILE A 15 6.00 -9.98 -11.91
CA ILE A 15 5.48 -10.06 -10.53
C ILE A 15 4.18 -9.29 -10.43
N VAL A 16 4.15 -8.02 -10.86
CA VAL A 16 2.95 -7.18 -10.74
C VAL A 16 1.81 -7.79 -11.52
N THR A 17 2.05 -8.22 -12.76
CA THR A 17 1.05 -8.83 -13.64
C THR A 17 0.39 -10.06 -13.01
N ALA A 18 1.14 -10.88 -12.28
CA ALA A 18 0.66 -12.12 -11.67
C ALA A 18 -0.32 -11.94 -10.50
N PHE A 19 -0.47 -10.72 -9.96
CA PHE A 19 -1.41 -10.45 -8.85
C PHE A 19 -2.63 -9.66 -9.31
N ASP A 20 -3.79 -10.04 -8.74
CA ASP A 20 -5.09 -9.43 -9.03
C ASP A 20 -5.30 -8.09 -8.30
N GLY A 21 -4.55 -7.81 -7.25
CA GLY A 21 -4.71 -6.61 -6.42
C GLY A 21 -3.57 -6.40 -5.44
N PHE A 22 -3.53 -5.23 -4.80
CA PHE A 22 -2.40 -4.84 -3.95
C PHE A 22 -2.82 -4.13 -2.67
N VAL A 23 -2.11 -4.41 -1.58
CA VAL A 23 -2.07 -3.54 -0.40
C VAL A 23 -0.75 -2.77 -0.46
N LEU A 24 -0.83 -1.45 -0.65
CA LEU A 24 0.34 -0.58 -0.54
C LEU A 24 0.52 -0.24 0.94
N LEU A 25 1.43 -0.97 1.60
CA LEU A 25 1.84 -0.72 2.97
C LEU A 25 2.99 0.28 2.99
N SER A 26 2.82 1.45 3.60
CA SER A 26 3.83 2.51 3.55
C SER A 26 3.94 3.31 4.87
N PRO A 27 5.16 3.61 5.34
CA PRO A 27 5.32 4.64 6.35
C PRO A 27 5.03 6.02 5.75
N GLN A 28 4.88 7.02 6.63
CA GLN A 28 5.03 8.42 6.25
C GLN A 28 6.44 8.94 6.54
N TYR A 29 7.13 9.37 5.49
CA TYR A 29 8.42 10.06 5.56
C TYR A 29 8.26 11.51 5.11
N ASN A 30 8.60 12.46 5.99
CA ASN A 30 8.63 13.89 5.68
C ASN A 30 7.43 14.37 4.87
N TRP A 31 6.21 14.13 5.37
CA TRP A 31 4.95 14.53 4.73
C TRP A 31 4.61 13.83 3.40
N GLY A 32 5.25 12.70 3.09
CA GLY A 32 4.94 11.87 1.94
C GLY A 32 5.22 10.38 2.18
N TYR A 33 5.12 9.58 1.11
CA TYR A 33 5.53 8.18 1.12
C TYR A 33 6.98 8.02 0.60
N PRO A 34 7.67 6.90 0.87
CA PRO A 34 9.07 6.72 0.50
C PRO A 34 9.31 6.80 -1.01
N ALA A 35 10.41 7.44 -1.41
CA ALA A 35 10.82 7.55 -2.82
C ALA A 35 10.99 6.19 -3.51
N VAL A 36 11.42 5.16 -2.77
CA VAL A 36 11.55 3.80 -3.31
C VAL A 36 10.21 3.20 -3.74
N LEU A 37 9.12 3.52 -3.03
CA LEU A 37 7.78 3.09 -3.40
C LEU A 37 7.30 3.84 -4.64
N LYS A 38 7.59 5.15 -4.74
CA LYS A 38 7.31 5.92 -5.97
C LYS A 38 8.03 5.32 -7.18
N ASN A 39 9.31 5.03 -7.03
CA ASN A 39 10.12 4.44 -8.10
C ASN A 39 9.56 3.08 -8.54
N ALA A 40 9.16 2.22 -7.60
CA ALA A 40 8.54 0.94 -7.92
C ALA A 40 7.23 1.08 -8.71
N LEU A 41 6.38 2.06 -8.34
CA LEU A 41 5.14 2.37 -9.05
C LEU A 41 5.42 2.94 -10.45
N ASP A 42 6.32 3.92 -10.56
CA ASP A 42 6.65 4.62 -11.82
C ASP A 42 7.35 3.73 -12.86
N THR A 43 8.01 2.68 -12.40
CA THR A 43 8.72 1.74 -13.28
C THR A 43 7.77 1.05 -14.26
N LEU A 44 6.49 0.93 -13.90
CA LEU A 44 5.44 0.27 -14.69
C LEU A 44 4.23 1.20 -14.86
N TYR A 45 3.37 0.91 -15.84
CA TYR A 45 2.17 1.73 -16.05
C TYR A 45 0.95 0.87 -16.37
N ALA A 46 1.02 0.08 -17.44
CA ALA A 46 -0.11 -0.70 -17.92
C ALA A 46 -0.49 -1.84 -16.96
N GLU A 47 0.48 -2.39 -16.24
CA GLU A 47 0.34 -3.51 -15.31
C GLU A 47 -0.54 -3.18 -14.09
N TRP A 48 -0.67 -1.89 -13.76
CA TRP A 48 -1.44 -1.40 -12.63
C TRP A 48 -2.93 -1.22 -12.94
N ARG A 49 -3.27 -1.01 -14.21
CA ARG A 49 -4.60 -0.59 -14.64
C ARG A 49 -5.68 -1.57 -14.20
N GLY A 50 -6.73 -1.06 -13.57
CA GLY A 50 -7.91 -1.81 -13.13
C GLY A 50 -7.72 -2.57 -11.82
N LYS A 51 -6.48 -2.70 -11.30
CA LYS A 51 -6.23 -3.53 -10.12
C LYS A 51 -6.78 -2.90 -8.84
N PRO A 52 -7.61 -3.60 -8.05
CA PRO A 52 -8.01 -3.15 -6.72
C PRO A 52 -6.80 -2.87 -5.85
N VAL A 53 -6.83 -1.76 -5.13
CA VAL A 53 -5.73 -1.34 -4.27
C VAL A 53 -6.20 -0.65 -3.00
N SER A 54 -5.60 -1.01 -1.87
CA SER A 54 -5.73 -0.30 -0.60
C SER A 54 -4.42 0.33 -0.20
N MET A 55 -4.48 1.56 0.31
CA MET A 55 -3.34 2.29 0.87
C MET A 55 -3.37 2.14 2.39
N VAL A 56 -2.54 1.25 2.92
CA VAL A 56 -2.35 1.09 4.36
C VAL A 56 -1.14 1.92 4.76
N THR A 57 -1.32 2.94 5.58
CA THR A 57 -0.20 3.77 6.04
C THR A 57 0.05 3.59 7.52
N TYR A 58 1.26 3.93 7.95
CA TYR A 58 1.61 3.93 9.37
C TYR A 58 2.59 5.04 9.75
N GLY A 59 2.60 5.37 11.04
CA GLY A 59 3.52 6.33 11.65
C GLY A 59 2.96 6.88 12.97
N GLY A 60 3.65 7.84 13.58
CA GLY A 60 3.21 8.45 14.85
C GLY A 60 1.82 9.09 14.81
N HIS A 61 1.29 9.38 13.61
CA HIS A 61 -0.05 9.95 13.39
C HIS A 61 -0.80 9.22 12.25
N GLY A 62 -0.55 7.92 12.06
CA GLY A 62 -1.26 7.11 11.06
C GLY A 62 -0.79 7.25 9.61
N GLY A 63 -0.10 8.34 9.25
CA GLY A 63 0.49 8.53 7.92
C GLY A 63 -0.44 9.13 6.85
N PHE A 64 -1.38 9.98 7.26
CA PHE A 64 -2.39 10.59 6.40
C PHE A 64 -1.82 11.28 5.15
N GLN A 65 -0.71 12.00 5.25
CA GLN A 65 -0.12 12.72 4.13
C GLN A 65 0.50 11.77 3.10
N ALA A 66 1.08 10.65 3.56
CA ALA A 66 1.50 9.58 2.68
C ALA A 66 0.30 8.98 1.92
N ALA A 67 -0.83 8.75 2.61
CA ALA A 67 -2.04 8.22 1.99
C ALA A 67 -2.61 9.18 0.92
N LEU A 68 -2.66 10.49 1.20
CA LEU A 68 -3.09 11.50 0.23
C LEU A 68 -2.21 11.51 -1.02
N ALA A 69 -0.89 11.53 -0.84
CA ALA A 69 0.06 11.57 -1.95
C ALA A 69 0.05 10.27 -2.76
N LEU A 70 -0.08 9.10 -2.11
CA LEU A 70 -0.26 7.81 -2.80
C LEU A 70 -1.57 7.79 -3.60
N GLY A 71 -2.65 8.36 -3.06
CA GLY A 71 -3.94 8.42 -3.72
C GLY A 71 -3.89 9.12 -5.09
N LEU A 72 -3.05 10.15 -5.23
CA LEU A 72 -2.82 10.81 -6.52
C LEU A 72 -2.17 9.87 -7.55
N VAL A 73 -1.14 9.13 -7.13
CA VAL A 73 -0.41 8.18 -8.01
C VAL A 73 -1.29 7.00 -8.38
N VAL A 74 -1.95 6.39 -7.40
CA VAL A 74 -2.89 5.27 -7.58
C VAL A 74 -3.95 5.59 -8.64
N ARG A 75 -4.54 6.79 -8.55
CA ARG A 75 -5.52 7.26 -9.55
C ARG A 75 -4.87 7.53 -10.91
N GLY A 76 -3.68 8.13 -10.94
CA GLY A 76 -2.93 8.40 -12.16
C GLY A 76 -2.50 7.13 -12.92
N LEU A 77 -2.26 6.03 -12.20
CA LEU A 77 -1.97 4.70 -12.75
C LEU A 77 -3.23 3.89 -13.09
N HIS A 78 -4.42 4.49 -12.97
CA HIS A 78 -5.70 3.85 -13.26
C HIS A 78 -5.96 2.56 -12.47
N MET A 79 -5.42 2.46 -11.25
CA MET A 79 -5.81 1.41 -10.31
C MET A 79 -7.22 1.70 -9.78
N ARG A 80 -7.86 0.70 -9.16
CA ARG A 80 -9.16 0.84 -8.51
C ARG A 80 -8.98 0.98 -6.99
N PRO A 81 -8.96 2.21 -6.43
CA PRO A 81 -8.82 2.38 -5.00
C PRO A 81 -10.04 1.78 -4.26
N LEU A 82 -9.76 1.00 -3.24
CA LEU A 82 -10.73 0.44 -2.31
C LEU A 82 -11.20 1.51 -1.31
N ALA A 83 -12.35 1.28 -0.68
CA ALA A 83 -12.93 2.23 0.27
C ALA A 83 -12.19 2.19 1.61
N THR A 84 -11.83 0.99 2.06
CA THR A 84 -11.09 0.80 3.31
C THR A 84 -9.59 1.02 3.12
N ASN A 85 -9.03 2.03 3.79
CA ASN A 85 -7.61 2.41 3.75
C ASN A 85 -7.07 2.69 5.17
N PRO A 86 -6.69 1.64 5.93
CA PRO A 86 -6.28 1.77 7.33
C PRO A 86 -5.05 2.67 7.52
N GLN A 87 -5.06 3.49 8.58
CA GLN A 87 -3.97 4.37 8.98
C GLN A 87 -3.54 4.05 10.41
N ILE A 88 -2.41 3.38 10.55
CA ILE A 88 -1.96 2.75 11.80
C ILE A 88 -1.08 3.72 12.59
N THR A 89 -1.54 4.08 13.78
CA THR A 89 -0.77 4.90 14.70
C THR A 89 0.17 4.00 15.50
N ILE A 90 1.47 4.25 15.36
CA ILE A 90 2.51 3.58 16.15
C ILE A 90 3.06 4.61 17.12
N SER A 91 2.72 4.47 18.40
CA SER A 91 3.26 5.34 19.46
C SER A 91 4.62 4.85 19.92
N GLU A 92 5.40 5.73 20.56
CA GLU A 92 6.70 5.35 21.13
C GLU A 92 6.58 4.23 22.18
N GLN A 93 5.47 4.19 22.94
CA GLN A 93 5.25 3.12 23.93
C GLN A 93 4.94 1.77 23.29
N ALA A 94 4.59 1.73 22.01
CA ALA A 94 4.35 0.48 21.28
C ALA A 94 5.64 -0.16 20.77
N THR A 95 6.79 0.52 20.92
CA THR A 95 8.08 0.07 20.42
C THR A 95 9.12 -0.11 21.53
N ASP A 96 10.02 -1.08 21.35
CA ASP A 96 11.19 -1.27 22.20
C ASP A 96 12.31 -0.28 21.86
N GLU A 97 13.42 -0.37 22.60
CA GLU A 97 14.62 0.46 22.41
C GLU A 97 15.29 0.31 21.02
N ARG A 98 14.91 -0.70 20.24
CA ARG A 98 15.38 -0.97 18.87
C ARG A 98 14.35 -0.56 17.81
N GLY A 99 13.24 0.08 18.23
CA GLY A 99 12.15 0.48 17.34
C GLY A 99 11.32 -0.70 16.83
N GLN A 100 11.39 -1.87 17.46
CA GLN A 100 10.54 -3.01 17.13
C GLN A 100 9.25 -2.96 17.92
N LEU A 101 8.14 -3.42 17.32
CA LEU A 101 6.87 -3.51 18.02
C LEU A 101 6.97 -4.46 19.22
N ILE A 102 6.55 -4.01 20.40
CA ILE A 102 6.52 -4.83 21.62
C ILE A 102 5.44 -5.90 21.52
N ASP A 103 4.24 -5.49 21.09
CA ASP A 103 3.09 -6.37 20.87
C ASP A 103 2.32 -5.89 19.63
N ALA A 104 2.57 -6.55 18.51
CA ALA A 104 1.95 -6.21 17.23
C ALA A 104 0.45 -6.55 17.20
N ASP A 105 0.04 -7.62 17.88
CA ASP A 105 -1.37 -8.04 17.91
C ASP A 105 -2.20 -7.04 18.70
N ALA A 106 -1.73 -6.61 19.88
CA ALA A 106 -2.39 -5.58 20.66
C ALA A 106 -2.46 -4.23 19.92
N LEU A 107 -1.39 -3.86 19.21
CA LEU A 107 -1.37 -2.63 18.40
C LEU A 107 -2.36 -2.69 17.23
N LEU A 108 -2.52 -3.85 16.59
CA LEU A 108 -3.39 -4.02 15.43
C LEU A 108 -4.85 -4.31 15.80
N GLU A 109 -5.14 -4.71 17.05
CA GLU A 109 -6.50 -5.05 17.49
C GLU A 109 -7.54 -3.96 17.19
N PRO A 110 -7.29 -2.66 17.46
CA PRO A 110 -8.24 -1.59 17.12
C PRO A 110 -8.54 -1.49 15.61
N TYR A 111 -7.63 -1.96 14.76
CA TYR A 111 -7.74 -1.93 13.30
C TYR A 111 -8.33 -3.22 12.73
N ARG A 112 -8.54 -4.26 13.54
CA ARG A 112 -9.10 -5.56 13.10
C ARG A 112 -10.39 -5.42 12.29
N PRO A 113 -11.38 -4.60 12.69
CA PRO A 113 -12.60 -4.42 11.88
C PRO A 113 -12.31 -3.89 10.48
N SER A 114 -11.38 -2.94 10.35
CA SER A 114 -10.96 -2.39 9.07
C SER A 114 -10.24 -3.43 8.22
N PHE A 115 -9.36 -4.26 8.78
CA PHE A 115 -8.73 -5.34 8.02
C PHE A 115 -9.71 -6.41 7.56
N LEU A 116 -10.72 -6.72 8.37
CA LEU A 116 -11.82 -7.62 7.96
C LEU A 116 -12.67 -7.02 6.83
N ALA A 117 -12.97 -5.72 6.89
CA ALA A 117 -13.66 -5.02 5.82
C ALA A 117 -12.84 -5.01 4.52
N LEU A 118 -11.54 -4.71 4.63
CA LEU A 118 -10.62 -4.73 3.51
C LEU A 118 -10.56 -6.11 2.83
N GLY A 119 -10.49 -7.19 3.62
CA GLY A 119 -10.53 -8.55 3.09
C GLY A 119 -11.82 -8.84 2.30
N LYS A 120 -12.97 -8.38 2.80
CA LYS A 120 -14.25 -8.50 2.08
C LYS A 120 -14.25 -7.72 0.77
N GLU A 121 -13.71 -6.50 0.76
CA GLU A 121 -13.62 -5.66 -0.44
C GLU A 121 -12.77 -6.33 -1.53
N PHE A 122 -11.61 -6.91 -1.18
CA PHE A 122 -10.81 -7.65 -2.15
C PHE A 122 -11.55 -8.87 -2.71
N LEU A 123 -12.23 -9.64 -1.85
CA LEU A 123 -12.99 -10.82 -2.27
C LEU A 123 -14.20 -10.48 -3.15
N SER A 124 -14.80 -9.30 -3.01
CA SER A 124 -15.87 -8.83 -3.89
C SER A 124 -15.34 -8.17 -5.17
N SER A 125 -14.11 -7.67 -5.16
CA SER A 125 -13.52 -6.94 -6.30
C SER A 125 -13.22 -7.83 -7.51
N GLY A 126 -13.03 -9.14 -7.34
CA GLY A 126 -12.75 -10.07 -8.45
C GLY A 126 -13.98 -10.57 -9.22
N LYS A 127 -15.17 -10.01 -8.99
CA LYS A 127 -16.45 -10.53 -9.52
C LYS A 127 -17.07 -9.72 -10.67
N ASP A 128 -16.37 -8.71 -11.19
CA ASP A 128 -16.83 -7.87 -12.30
C ASP A 128 -16.07 -8.18 -13.60
#